data_AF-A0A9E4TPX6-F1
#
_entry.id   AF-A0A9E4TPX6-F1
#
_cell.length_a   1.000
_cell.length_b   1.000
_cell.length_c   1.000
_cell.angle_alpha   90.00
_cell.angle_beta   90.00
_cell.angle_gamma   90.00
#
_symmetry.space_group_name_H-M   'P 1'
#
loop_
_entity.id
_entity.type
_entity.pdbx_description
1 polymer ?
#
loop_
_entity_poly.entity_id
_entity_poly.type
_entity_poly.pdbx_seq_one_letter_code
_entity_poly.pdbx_strand_id
1 'polypeptide(L)'
;ERDHYQVMHMLQAHGVPAGAVLKGGETIQDPHLEARGFWDVVEHPEAGTYKQITTPWKLSRNPRQSAVAAPGLGEHNGYVLGELLGLSEAEMRELDEAGITGTRPVGAE
;
A
#
# COMPACT_ATOMS: atom_id res chain seq x y z
N GLU A 1 28.90 20.23 -15.11
CA GLU A 1 27.44 20.41 -14.94
C GLU A 1 27.08 20.13 -13.48
N ARG A 2 26.09 20.81 -12.89
CA ARG A 2 25.66 20.56 -11.49
C ARG A 2 24.34 19.78 -11.52
N ASP A 3 24.18 18.80 -10.64
CA ASP A 3 22.92 18.07 -10.53
C ASP A 3 21.84 18.87 -9.75
N HIS A 4 20.60 18.38 -9.76
CA HIS A 4 19.46 19.07 -9.15
C HIS A 4 19.58 19.20 -7.62
N TYR A 5 20.23 18.27 -6.92
CA TYR A 5 20.46 18.36 -5.47
C TYR A 5 21.55 19.39 -5.15
N GLN A 6 22.63 19.42 -5.94
CA GLN A 6 23.69 20.40 -5.80
C GLN A 6 23.16 21.83 -5.98
N VAL A 7 22.34 22.06 -7.00
CA VAL A 7 21.71 23.37 -7.24
C VAL A 7 20.75 23.72 -6.10
N MET A 8 19.92 22.78 -5.65
CA MET A 8 19.02 22.97 -4.51
C MET A 8 19.79 23.43 -3.25
N HIS A 9 20.85 22.71 -2.87
CA HIS A 9 21.64 23.06 -1.68
C HIS A 9 22.37 24.39 -1.82
N MET A 10 22.90 24.71 -3.00
CA MET A 10 23.53 26.01 -3.25
C MET A 10 22.56 27.18 -3.07
N LEU A 11 21.34 27.06 -3.59
CA LEU A 11 20.29 28.08 -3.45
C LEU A 11 19.87 28.22 -1.98
N GLN A 12 19.63 27.11 -1.29
CA GLN A 12 19.27 27.08 0.14
C GLN A 12 20.35 27.73 1.01
N ALA A 13 21.64 27.50 0.72
CA ALA A 13 22.76 28.12 1.45
C ALA A 13 22.80 29.66 1.34
N HIS A 14 22.13 30.24 0.34
CA HIS A 14 21.98 31.68 0.16
C HIS A 14 20.59 32.19 0.58
N GLY A 15 19.80 31.37 1.28
CA GLY A 15 18.48 31.74 1.77
C GLY A 15 17.36 31.68 0.73
N VAL A 16 17.60 31.10 -0.45
CA VAL A 16 16.58 30.90 -1.47
C VAL A 16 15.86 29.56 -1.23
N PRO A 17 14.54 29.53 -0.98
CA PRO A 17 13.80 28.29 -0.87
C PRO A 17 13.81 27.55 -2.21
N ALA A 18 14.39 26.36 -2.22
CA ALA A 18 14.49 25.51 -3.39
C ALA A 18 14.26 24.04 -3.01
N GLY A 19 13.69 23.27 -3.93
CA GLY A 19 13.53 21.83 -3.83
C GLY A 19 13.90 21.18 -5.18
N ALA A 20 14.58 20.03 -5.13
CA ALA A 20 14.87 19.26 -6.33
C ALA A 20 13.58 18.65 -6.89
N VAL A 21 13.43 18.69 -8.22
CA VAL A 21 12.35 17.98 -8.93
C VAL A 21 12.80 16.54 -9.11
N LEU A 22 12.19 15.62 -8.36
CA LEU A 22 12.55 14.22 -8.35
C LEU A 22 11.77 13.42 -9.39
N LYS A 23 12.44 12.45 -10.02
CA LYS A 23 11.80 11.39 -10.80
C LYS A 23 11.23 10.33 -9.85
N GLY A 24 10.28 9.52 -10.32
CA GLY A 24 9.64 8.48 -9.50
C GLY A 24 10.63 7.53 -8.80
N GLY A 25 11.68 7.09 -9.50
CA GLY A 25 12.72 6.24 -8.90
C GLY A 25 13.55 6.94 -7.82
N GLU A 26 13.82 8.23 -8.00
CA GLU A 26 14.55 9.05 -7.01
C GLU A 26 13.69 9.27 -5.77
N THR A 27 12.38 9.51 -5.93
CA THR A 27 11.44 9.63 -4.82
C THR A 27 11.37 8.34 -3.99
N ILE A 28 11.33 7.17 -4.62
CA ILE A 28 11.26 5.88 -3.90
C ILE A 28 12.50 5.63 -3.04
N GLN A 29 13.63 6.22 -3.40
CA GLN A 29 14.92 6.07 -2.74
C GLN A 29 15.33 7.32 -1.93
N ASP A 30 14.43 8.30 -1.78
CA ASP A 30 14.72 9.56 -1.13
C ASP A 30 15.03 9.36 0.37
N PRO A 31 16.22 9.79 0.85
CA PRO A 31 16.62 9.58 2.25
C PRO A 31 15.71 10.25 3.28
N HIS A 32 15.05 11.36 2.92
CA HIS A 32 14.13 12.05 3.81
C HIS A 32 12.83 11.27 3.96
N LEU A 33 12.32 10.67 2.88
CA LEU A 33 11.15 9.79 2.92
C LEU A 33 11.43 8.50 3.71
N GLU A 34 12.61 7.90 3.56
CA GLU A 34 13.06 6.75 4.37
C GLU A 34 13.12 7.09 5.86
N ALA A 35 13.82 8.16 6.23
CA ALA A 35 13.97 8.59 7.62
C ALA A 35 12.62 8.92 8.28
N ARG A 36 11.60 9.24 7.48
CA ARG A 36 10.24 9.51 7.96
C ARG A 36 9.36 8.26 8.03
N GLY A 37 9.81 7.09 7.61
CA GLY A 37 8.96 5.90 7.52
C GLY A 37 7.80 6.12 6.56
N PHE A 38 8.06 6.80 5.43
CA PHE A 38 7.06 7.06 4.40
C PHE A 38 6.65 5.79 3.66
N TRP A 39 7.52 4.78 3.64
CA TRP A 39 7.30 3.48 3.02
C TRP A 39 7.11 2.40 4.07
N ASP A 40 6.08 1.58 3.90
CA ASP A 40 6.05 0.23 4.46
C ASP A 40 6.55 -0.75 3.41
N VAL A 41 7.25 -1.79 3.84
CA VAL A 41 7.60 -2.92 2.98
C VAL A 41 6.55 -4.00 3.18
N VAL A 42 5.80 -4.29 2.12
CA VAL A 42 4.69 -5.24 2.12
C VAL A 42 5.09 -6.44 1.26
N GLU A 43 4.93 -7.64 1.81
CA GLU A 43 5.03 -8.89 1.07
C GLU A 43 3.62 -9.35 0.69
N HIS A 44 3.36 -9.46 -0.61
CA HIS A 44 2.09 -9.92 -1.14
C HIS A 44 2.26 -11.28 -1.83
N PRO A 45 1.37 -12.26 -1.59
CA PRO A 45 1.50 -13.62 -2.14
C PRO A 45 1.69 -13.66 -3.67
N GLU A 46 0.94 -12.84 -4.41
CA GLU A 46 1.02 -12.75 -5.87
C GLU A 46 1.97 -11.65 -6.41
N ALA A 47 1.96 -10.45 -5.83
CA ALA A 47 2.73 -9.31 -6.34
C ALA A 47 4.18 -9.24 -5.82
N GLY A 48 4.58 -10.14 -4.91
CA GLY A 48 5.90 -10.14 -4.29
C GLY A 48 6.08 -9.01 -3.27
N THR A 49 7.34 -8.67 -2.98
CA THR A 49 7.69 -7.63 -2.00
C THR A 49 7.80 -6.25 -2.66
N TYR A 50 7.11 -5.25 -2.11
CA TYR A 50 7.15 -3.88 -2.63
C TYR A 50 7.04 -2.82 -1.52
N LYS A 51 7.38 -1.57 -1.88
CA LYS A 51 7.19 -0.40 -1.01
C LYS A 51 5.80 0.18 -1.22
N GLN A 52 5.03 0.30 -0.14
CA GLN A 52 3.72 0.93 -0.12
C GLN A 52 3.79 2.28 0.62
N ILE A 53 3.14 3.30 0.07
CA ILE A 53 3.02 4.61 0.71
C ILE A 53 2.21 4.47 2.01
N THR A 54 2.72 5.04 3.10
CA THR A 54 2.02 5.08 4.38
C THR A 54 1.05 6.27 4.47
N THR A 55 0.32 6.40 5.58
CA THR A 55 -0.52 7.59 5.79
C THR A 55 0.35 8.85 5.83
N PRO A 56 0.02 9.93 5.08
CA PRO A 56 0.91 11.07 4.91
C PRO A 56 1.07 11.94 6.17
N TRP A 57 0.25 11.72 7.21
CA TRP A 57 0.33 12.37 8.51
C TRP A 57 0.80 11.41 9.61
N LYS A 58 1.36 11.98 10.68
CA LYS A 58 1.77 11.26 11.89
C LYS A 58 0.97 11.76 13.08
N LEU A 59 0.37 10.85 13.84
CA LEU A 59 -0.37 11.18 15.06
C LEU A 59 0.44 10.72 16.28
N SER A 60 0.71 11.64 17.20
CA SER A 60 1.54 11.35 18.39
C SER A 60 0.89 10.40 19.39
N ARG A 61 -0.44 10.31 19.40
CA ARG A 61 -1.22 9.47 20.34
C ARG A 61 -1.87 8.24 19.69
N ASN A 62 -1.80 8.13 18.36
CA ASN A 62 -2.37 7.00 17.63
C ASN A 62 -1.36 6.61 16.54
N PRO A 63 -0.33 5.81 16.90
CA PRO A 63 0.64 5.37 15.92
C PRO A 63 -0.07 4.55 14.85
N ARG A 64 0.27 4.84 13.60
CA ARG A 64 -0.25 4.14 12.43
C ARG A 64 0.14 2.65 12.48
N GLN A 65 -0.78 1.78 12.12
CA GLN A 65 -0.51 0.36 11.90
C GLN A 65 0.19 0.15 10.56
N SER A 66 1.18 -0.74 10.50
CA SER A 66 1.85 -1.15 9.27
C SER A 66 0.84 -1.61 8.22
N ALA A 67 1.09 -1.23 6.96
CA ALA A 67 0.34 -1.75 5.84
C ALA A 67 0.49 -3.27 5.76
N VAL A 68 -0.60 -3.93 5.38
CA VAL A 68 -0.64 -5.36 5.05
C VAL A 68 -0.95 -5.51 3.57
N ALA A 69 -0.68 -6.70 3.02
CA ALA A 69 -1.04 -7.02 1.65
C ALA A 69 -2.54 -6.79 1.43
N ALA A 70 -2.88 -6.28 0.24
CA ALA A 70 -4.27 -6.25 -0.19
C ALA A 70 -4.80 -7.70 -0.23
N PRO A 71 -6.06 -7.93 0.21
CA PRO A 71 -6.61 -9.27 0.20
C PRO A 71 -6.84 -9.77 -1.23
N GLY A 72 -6.70 -11.07 -1.39
CA GLY A 72 -7.17 -11.77 -2.58
C GLY A 72 -8.69 -11.67 -2.73
N LEU A 73 -9.16 -11.95 -3.95
CA LEU A 73 -10.60 -12.00 -4.21
C LEU A 73 -11.27 -13.05 -3.31
N GLY A 74 -12.27 -12.64 -2.54
CA GLY A 74 -13.02 -13.53 -1.66
C GLY A 74 -12.26 -14.08 -0.46
N GLU A 75 -11.04 -13.61 -0.17
CA GLU A 75 -10.20 -14.12 0.93
C GLU A 75 -10.92 -14.16 2.28
N HIS A 76 -11.80 -13.18 2.52
CA HIS A 76 -12.54 -13.04 3.78
C HIS A 76 -13.99 -13.53 3.70
N ASN A 77 -14.42 -14.25 2.66
CA ASN A 77 -15.81 -14.72 2.54
C ASN A 77 -16.22 -15.61 3.72
N GLY A 78 -15.36 -16.55 4.12
CA GLY A 78 -15.65 -17.45 5.26
C GLY A 78 -15.79 -16.69 6.58
N TYR A 79 -14.93 -15.69 6.82
CA TYR A 79 -15.02 -14.85 8.01
C TYR A 79 -16.30 -14.01 8.03
N VAL A 80 -16.60 -13.30 6.93
CA VAL A 80 -17.73 -12.39 6.89
C VAL A 80 -19.06 -13.14 6.84
N LEU A 81 -19.22 -14.08 5.91
CA LEU A 81 -20.48 -14.79 5.71
C LEU A 81 -20.72 -15.84 6.80
N GLY A 82 -19.68 -16.58 7.17
CA GLY A 82 -19.76 -17.63 8.19
C GLY A 82 -19.72 -17.08 9.60
N GLU A 83 -18.58 -16.49 10.00
CA GLU A 83 -18.36 -16.13 11.41
C GLU A 83 -19.18 -14.90 11.84
N LEU A 84 -19.25 -13.85 11.02
CA LEU A 84 -19.97 -12.62 11.39
C LEU A 84 -21.47 -12.67 11.12
N LEU A 85 -21.89 -13.28 10.00
CA LEU A 85 -23.29 -13.32 9.58
C LEU A 85 -23.98 -14.66 9.89
N GLY A 86 -23.24 -15.70 10.24
CA GLY A 86 -23.78 -16.98 10.70
C GLY A 86 -24.31 -17.89 9.61
N LEU A 87 -23.91 -17.71 8.35
CA LEU A 87 -24.30 -18.62 7.28
C LEU A 87 -23.63 -19.98 7.48
N SER A 88 -24.40 -21.03 7.26
CA SER A 88 -23.89 -22.39 7.19
C SER A 88 -22.98 -22.57 5.98
N GLU A 89 -22.11 -23.59 6.02
CA GLU A 89 -21.30 -23.95 4.86
C GLU A 89 -22.14 -24.30 3.63
N ALA A 90 -23.37 -24.81 3.83
CA ALA A 90 -24.28 -25.12 2.73
C ALA A 90 -24.75 -23.84 2.03
N GLU A 91 -25.21 -22.85 2.79
CA GLU A 91 -25.63 -21.55 2.24
C GLU A 91 -24.48 -20.82 1.54
N MET A 92 -23.27 -20.86 2.12
CA MET A 92 -22.10 -20.26 1.46
C MET A 92 -21.73 -20.96 0.15
N ARG A 93 -21.85 -22.29 0.07
CA ARG A 93 -21.63 -23.03 -1.19
C ARG A 93 -22.69 -22.69 -2.23
N GLU A 94 -23.95 -22.57 -1.85
CA GLU A 94 -25.03 -22.19 -2.77
C GLU A 94 -24.77 -20.81 -3.40
N LEU A 95 -24.25 -19.85 -2.62
CA LEU A 95 -23.88 -18.52 -3.12
C LEU A 95 -22.70 -18.56 -4.09
N ASP A 96 -21.71 -19.41 -3.83
CA ASP A 96 -20.56 -19.61 -4.71
C ASP A 96 -20.96 -20.29 -6.03
N GLU A 97 -21.75 -21.37 -5.97
CA GLU A 97 -22.26 -22.08 -7.14
C GLU A 97 -23.18 -21.21 -8.01
N ALA A 98 -23.94 -20.31 -7.38
CA ALA A 98 -24.76 -19.32 -8.08
C ALA A 98 -23.94 -18.16 -8.68
N GLY A 99 -22.63 -18.09 -8.43
CA GLY A 99 -21.74 -17.03 -8.88
C GLY A 99 -21.99 -15.67 -8.21
N ILE A 100 -22.68 -15.66 -7.06
CA ILE A 100 -22.93 -14.45 -6.27
C ILE A 100 -21.68 -14.07 -5.47
N THR A 101 -20.96 -15.08 -4.99
CA THR A 101 -19.63 -14.96 -4.36
C THR A 101 -18.59 -15.75 -5.15
N GLY A 102 -17.31 -15.59 -4.81
CA GLY A 102 -16.24 -16.35 -5.44
C GLY A 102 -14.85 -15.95 -4.95
N THR A 103 -13.86 -16.76 -5.33
CA THR A 103 -12.43 -16.50 -5.05
C THR A 103 -11.59 -16.29 -6.31
N ARG A 104 -12.23 -16.31 -7.49
CA ARG A 104 -11.57 -16.15 -8.80
C ARG A 104 -12.36 -15.19 -9.70
N PRO A 105 -11.68 -14.30 -10.46
CA PRO A 105 -12.37 -13.42 -11.40
C PRO A 105 -13.08 -14.22 -12.50
N VAL A 106 -14.29 -13.80 -12.87
CA VAL A 106 -15.02 -14.37 -14.01
C VAL A 106 -14.36 -13.90 -15.32
N GLY A 107 -14.05 -14.84 -16.22
CA GLY A 107 -13.48 -14.53 -17.54
C GLY A 107 -11.95 -14.41 -17.58
N ALA A 108 -11.25 -14.76 -16.50
CA ALA A 108 -9.80 -15.00 -16.54
C ALA A 108 -9.54 -16.42 -17.06
N GLU A 109 -9.47 -16.56 -18.39
CA GLU A 109 -8.81 -17.70 -19.06
C GLU A 109 -7.31 -17.45 -19.21
#